data_AF-A0AB33AL59-F1
#
_entry.id   AF-A0AB33AL59-F1
#
_cell.length_a   1.000
_cell.length_b   1.000
_cell.length_c   1.000
_cell.angle_alpha   90.00
_cell.angle_beta   90.00
_cell.angle_gamma   90.00
#
_symmetry.space_group_name_H-M   'P 1'
#
loop_
_entity.id
_entity.type
_entity.pdbx_description
1 polymer ?
#
loop_
_entity_poly.entity_id
_entity_poly.type
_entity_poly.pdbx_seq_one_letter_code
_entity_poly.pdbx_strand_id
1 'polypeptide(L)'
;MVVKNQKQSFFDFINEIKDKLGEKWSSIELIISDIAEAIAYVKKHLEENSQIIEWKSTHDLTKLKKKFITKSNYIAFKVVIARLSGYRFIYTDSGWQQIVDVCNEECIQALDDLTYYLEFYLTYLDKLDFDSEQRIVKQDSSLDAIEELESAKVLTFNYTDTANKLFNIPEENTHFIHGRIDFARDQKSINTMVFGIEDKEDKTENINPDLISYQKFYQRMIKETGSDYRKFFEKPKNLGETVDDMNIIVFGHSVDPLDKEIFINCFDLAKKRGGKYKFIFNYYDEKAKREIVKNLTIILGKERMISLTAEQKSCICKM
;
A
#
# COMPACT_ATOMS: atom_id res chain seq x y z
N MET A 1 33.17 7.41 -16.72
CA MET A 1 33.37 7.45 -15.24
C MET A 1 32.04 7.54 -14.47
N VAL A 2 31.08 8.36 -14.93
CA VAL A 2 29.76 8.60 -14.29
C VAL A 2 28.89 7.33 -14.15
N VAL A 3 28.77 6.51 -15.21
CA VAL A 3 27.98 5.24 -15.17
C VAL A 3 28.55 4.23 -14.15
N LYS A 4 29.86 4.24 -13.93
CA LYS A 4 30.53 3.37 -12.96
C LYS A 4 30.21 3.81 -11.52
N ASN A 5 30.13 5.12 -11.27
CA ASN A 5 29.75 5.68 -9.98
C ASN A 5 28.25 5.50 -9.67
N GLN A 6 27.36 5.57 -10.66
CA GLN A 6 25.92 5.33 -10.45
C GLN A 6 25.62 3.87 -10.08
N LYS A 7 26.24 2.91 -10.78
CA LYS A 7 26.12 1.49 -10.41
C LYS A 7 26.67 1.22 -9.02
N GLN A 8 27.83 1.80 -8.69
CA GLN A 8 28.40 1.67 -7.35
C GLN A 8 27.47 2.26 -6.28
N SER A 9 26.93 3.47 -6.48
CA SER A 9 25.99 4.09 -5.52
C SER A 9 24.69 3.30 -5.38
N PHE A 10 24.22 2.63 -6.43
CA PHE A 10 23.06 1.75 -6.35
C PHE A 10 23.36 0.48 -5.54
N PHE A 11 24.51 -0.17 -5.76
CA PHE A 11 24.93 -1.32 -4.95
C PHE A 11 25.20 -0.93 -3.50
N ASP A 12 25.83 0.22 -3.26
CA ASP A 12 26.06 0.75 -1.91
C ASP A 12 24.71 1.05 -1.23
N PHE A 13 23.74 1.61 -1.96
CA PHE A 13 22.38 1.79 -1.46
C PHE A 13 21.72 0.46 -1.10
N ILE A 14 21.65 -0.49 -2.02
CA ILE A 14 21.06 -1.82 -1.77
C ILE A 14 21.71 -2.50 -0.57
N ASN A 15 23.03 -2.37 -0.41
CA ASN A 15 23.74 -2.89 0.75
C ASN A 15 23.39 -2.12 2.04
N GLU A 16 23.29 -0.79 2.00
CA GLU A 16 22.91 0.06 3.15
C GLU A 16 21.44 -0.15 3.57
N ILE A 17 20.54 -0.51 2.65
CA ILE A 17 19.13 -0.80 2.93
C ILE A 17 18.83 -2.30 3.00
N LYS A 18 19.82 -3.18 2.83
CA LYS A 18 19.62 -4.63 2.75
C LYS A 18 18.90 -5.18 3.97
N ASP A 19 19.28 -4.73 5.16
CA ASP A 19 18.67 -5.17 6.42
C ASP A 19 17.24 -4.63 6.60
N LYS A 20 16.85 -3.63 5.80
CA LYS A 20 15.48 -3.10 5.72
C LYS A 20 14.68 -3.75 4.59
N LEU A 21 15.33 -4.21 3.52
CA LEU A 21 14.70 -4.85 2.37
C LEU A 21 14.25 -6.28 2.71
N GLY A 22 12.96 -6.56 2.52
CA GLY A 22 12.46 -7.94 2.50
C GLY A 22 12.01 -8.53 3.83
N GLU A 23 11.93 -7.77 4.93
CA GLU A 23 11.25 -8.26 6.15
C GLU A 23 9.72 -8.36 5.94
N LYS A 24 9.10 -7.37 5.27
CA LYS A 24 7.68 -7.34 4.84
C LYS A 24 7.54 -6.44 3.60
N TRP A 25 6.43 -6.55 2.86
CA TRP A 25 6.10 -5.65 1.74
C TRP A 25 6.06 -4.18 2.15
N SER A 26 5.57 -3.90 3.36
CA SER A 26 5.57 -2.55 3.94
C SER A 26 6.97 -1.95 4.07
N SER A 27 8.02 -2.77 4.16
CA SER A 27 9.39 -2.27 4.13
C SER A 27 9.77 -1.64 2.78
N ILE A 28 9.21 -2.14 1.67
CA ILE A 28 9.43 -1.55 0.33
C ILE A 28 8.64 -0.23 0.22
N GLU A 29 7.40 -0.20 0.70
CA GLU A 29 6.58 1.02 0.72
C GLU A 29 7.26 2.14 1.54
N LEU A 30 7.89 1.81 2.67
CA LEU A 30 8.70 2.76 3.45
C LEU A 30 9.90 3.30 2.66
N ILE A 31 10.57 2.47 1.86
CA ILE A 31 11.69 2.92 1.01
C ILE A 31 11.18 3.88 -0.08
N ILE A 32 10.05 3.55 -0.72
CA ILE A 32 9.41 4.44 -1.71
C ILE A 32 9.06 5.78 -1.04
N SER A 33 8.51 5.72 0.17
CA SER A 33 8.19 6.89 0.99
C SER A 33 9.41 7.76 1.29
N ASP A 34 10.49 7.15 1.77
CA ASP A 34 11.75 7.83 2.08
C ASP A 34 12.32 8.55 0.84
N ILE A 35 12.24 7.92 -0.34
CA ILE A 35 12.70 8.48 -1.62
C ILE A 35 11.81 9.63 -2.08
N ALA A 36 10.49 9.42 -2.10
CA ALA A 36 9.53 10.45 -2.51
C ALA A 36 9.65 11.71 -1.64
N GLU A 37 9.80 11.55 -0.32
CA GLU A 37 10.03 12.66 0.60
C GLU A 37 11.36 13.37 0.37
N ALA A 38 12.42 12.62 0.06
CA ALA A 38 13.71 13.21 -0.25
C ALA A 38 13.64 14.05 -1.54
N ILE A 39 12.94 13.58 -2.57
CA ILE A 39 12.70 14.34 -3.82
C ILE A 39 11.87 15.60 -3.53
N ALA A 40 10.73 15.46 -2.84
CA ALA A 40 9.87 16.59 -2.48
C ALA A 40 10.61 17.64 -1.64
N TYR A 41 11.44 17.21 -0.68
CA TYR A 41 12.28 18.12 0.09
C TYR A 41 13.31 18.82 -0.81
N VAL A 42 13.98 18.08 -1.70
CA VAL A 42 14.98 18.64 -2.60
C VAL A 42 14.36 19.72 -3.49
N LYS A 43 13.18 19.43 -4.07
CA LYS A 43 12.37 20.35 -4.86
C LYS A 43 12.00 21.61 -4.07
N LYS A 44 11.46 21.45 -2.86
CA LYS A 44 11.06 22.58 -2.00
C LYS A 44 12.21 23.51 -1.60
N HIS A 45 13.42 22.96 -1.46
CA HIS A 45 14.63 23.69 -1.04
C HIS A 45 15.67 23.80 -2.16
N LEU A 46 15.21 23.98 -3.41
CA LEU A 46 16.04 23.94 -4.62
C LEU A 46 17.25 24.88 -4.57
N GLU A 47 17.09 26.13 -4.13
CA GLU A 47 18.21 27.09 -4.07
C GLU A 47 19.32 26.61 -3.12
N GLU A 48 18.95 26.17 -1.93
CA GLU A 48 19.90 25.66 -0.94
C GLU A 48 20.55 24.33 -1.38
N ASN A 49 19.79 23.50 -2.09
CA ASN A 49 20.24 22.18 -2.51
C ASN A 49 21.02 22.22 -3.82
N SER A 50 20.79 23.20 -4.70
CA SER A 50 21.51 23.37 -5.96
C SER A 50 23.03 23.39 -5.76
N GLN A 51 23.51 24.07 -4.71
CA GLN A 51 24.92 24.12 -4.32
C GLN A 51 25.50 22.75 -3.88
N ILE A 52 24.64 21.84 -3.44
CA ILE A 52 24.99 20.46 -3.08
C ILE A 52 24.99 19.55 -4.32
N ILE A 53 24.13 19.86 -5.31
CA ILE A 53 23.94 19.06 -6.52
C ILE A 53 24.92 19.45 -7.67
N GLU A 54 25.55 20.63 -7.64
CA GLU A 54 26.57 21.11 -8.62
C GLU A 54 27.92 20.32 -8.69
N TRP A 55 28.00 19.23 -7.93
CA TRP A 55 28.98 18.14 -7.88
C TRP A 55 30.30 18.21 -8.71
N LYS A 56 31.46 18.21 -8.01
CA LYS A 56 32.79 17.95 -8.61
C LYS A 56 33.78 17.06 -7.80
N SER A 57 33.58 16.71 -6.51
CA SER A 57 34.60 15.92 -5.77
C SER A 57 34.14 15.16 -4.49
N THR A 58 35.04 14.37 -3.89
CA THR A 58 34.86 13.58 -2.64
C THR A 58 34.67 14.39 -1.36
N HIS A 59 34.94 15.71 -1.36
CA HIS A 59 34.74 16.60 -0.21
C HIS A 59 33.24 16.89 0.09
N ASP A 60 32.33 16.52 -0.82
CA ASP A 60 30.90 16.85 -0.76
C ASP A 60 30.04 15.81 -0.02
N LEU A 61 30.54 14.59 0.23
CA LEU A 61 29.92 13.65 1.17
C LEU A 61 29.79 14.26 2.57
N THR A 62 30.74 15.11 2.96
CA THR A 62 30.72 15.80 4.25
C THR A 62 29.63 16.87 4.32
N LYS A 63 29.31 17.57 3.21
CA LYS A 63 28.20 18.55 3.17
C LYS A 63 26.84 17.88 3.18
N LEU A 64 26.67 16.83 2.37
CA LEU A 64 25.45 16.01 2.36
C LEU A 64 25.22 15.39 3.74
N LYS A 65 26.26 14.82 4.35
CA LYS A 65 26.21 14.30 5.72
C LYS A 65 25.88 15.40 6.71
N LYS A 66 26.54 16.57 6.68
CA LYS A 66 26.25 17.69 7.57
C LYS A 66 24.78 18.15 7.50
N LYS A 67 24.19 18.21 6.30
CA LYS A 67 22.80 18.69 6.13
C LYS A 67 21.75 17.63 6.47
N PHE A 68 21.99 16.37 6.11
CA PHE A 68 20.94 15.35 6.12
C PHE A 68 21.14 14.21 7.14
N ILE A 69 22.29 14.10 7.83
CA ILE A 69 22.54 12.95 8.74
C ILE A 69 21.54 12.84 9.89
N THR A 70 20.90 13.95 10.27
CA THR A 70 19.87 13.99 11.30
C THR A 70 18.47 13.65 10.77
N LYS A 71 18.30 13.53 9.45
CA LYS A 71 17.03 13.10 8.84
C LYS A 71 16.91 11.58 8.94
N SER A 72 15.71 11.10 9.31
CA SER A 72 15.40 9.67 9.41
C SER A 72 15.62 8.93 8.09
N ASN A 73 15.33 9.59 6.96
CA ASN A 73 15.48 9.09 5.59
C ASN A 73 16.81 9.53 4.92
N TYR A 74 17.88 9.74 5.70
CA TYR A 74 19.20 10.16 5.20
C TYR A 74 19.72 9.31 4.02
N ILE A 75 19.46 8.01 4.05
CA ILE A 75 19.91 7.09 2.99
C ILE A 75 19.21 7.43 1.67
N ALA A 76 17.92 7.77 1.68
CA ALA A 76 17.22 8.21 0.47
C ALA A 76 17.77 9.53 -0.07
N PHE A 77 18.11 10.50 0.80
CA PHE A 77 18.78 11.73 0.38
C PHE A 77 20.11 11.47 -0.35
N LYS A 78 20.93 10.51 0.11
CA LYS A 78 22.15 10.11 -0.62
C LYS A 78 21.84 9.68 -2.05
N VAL A 79 20.84 8.81 -2.23
CA VAL A 79 20.47 8.27 -3.55
C VAL A 79 19.93 9.34 -4.46
N VAL A 80 18.97 10.14 -3.96
CA VAL A 80 18.34 11.20 -4.74
C VAL A 80 19.38 12.21 -5.21
N ILE A 81 20.27 12.68 -4.33
CA ILE A 81 21.33 13.62 -4.72
C ILE A 81 22.29 12.96 -5.72
N ALA A 82 22.70 11.71 -5.52
CA ALA A 82 23.57 11.01 -6.46
C ALA A 82 22.93 10.88 -7.86
N ARG A 83 21.62 10.65 -7.93
CA ARG A 83 20.85 10.57 -9.18
C ARG A 83 20.79 11.94 -9.87
N LEU A 84 20.40 12.99 -9.15
CA LEU A 84 20.31 14.36 -9.66
C LEU A 84 21.65 14.89 -10.17
N SER A 85 22.75 14.62 -9.44
CA SER A 85 24.10 14.97 -9.90
C SER A 85 24.46 14.26 -11.20
N GLY A 86 23.99 13.03 -11.40
CA GLY A 86 24.12 12.32 -12.67
C GLY A 86 23.38 12.99 -13.82
N TYR A 87 22.15 13.46 -13.58
CA TYR A 87 21.33 14.14 -14.58
C TYR A 87 21.89 15.47 -15.02
N ARG A 88 22.62 16.19 -14.16
CA ARG A 88 23.29 17.44 -14.54
C ARG A 88 24.21 17.29 -15.76
N PHE A 89 24.81 16.10 -15.94
CA PHE A 89 25.66 15.79 -17.09
C PHE A 89 24.87 15.44 -18.36
N ILE A 90 23.60 15.07 -18.22
CA ILE A 90 22.70 14.68 -19.32
C ILE A 90 21.91 15.90 -19.80
N TYR A 91 21.39 16.68 -18.85
CA TYR A 91 20.56 17.86 -19.08
C TYR A 91 21.40 19.13 -18.83
N THR A 92 22.39 19.38 -19.70
CA THR A 92 23.40 20.40 -19.47
C THR A 92 22.85 21.83 -19.47
N ASP A 93 21.76 22.06 -20.21
CA ASP A 93 21.14 23.38 -20.43
C ASP A 93 19.86 23.58 -19.61
N SER A 94 19.47 22.58 -18.80
CA SER A 94 18.28 22.61 -17.97
C SER A 94 18.54 23.24 -16.61
N GLY A 95 17.53 23.96 -16.09
CA GLY A 95 17.53 24.43 -14.70
C GLY A 95 17.31 23.29 -13.70
N TRP A 96 17.73 23.50 -12.44
CA TRP A 96 17.59 22.49 -11.39
C TRP A 96 16.15 22.03 -11.15
N GLN A 97 15.16 22.91 -11.31
CA GLN A 97 13.74 22.57 -11.25
C GLN A 97 13.40 21.46 -12.25
N GLN A 98 13.76 21.65 -13.52
CA GLN A 98 13.51 20.66 -14.59
C GLN A 98 14.23 19.34 -14.32
N ILE A 99 15.48 19.38 -13.82
CA ILE A 99 16.23 18.18 -13.47
C ILE A 99 15.53 17.38 -12.36
N VAL A 100 15.01 18.06 -11.33
CA VAL A 100 14.28 17.42 -10.24
C VAL A 100 12.93 16.88 -10.71
N ASP A 101 12.21 17.61 -11.57
CA ASP A 101 10.92 17.16 -12.12
C ASP A 101 11.09 15.90 -12.97
N VAL A 102 12.10 15.86 -13.86
CA VAL A 102 12.42 14.64 -14.64
C VAL A 102 12.79 13.46 -13.73
N CYS A 103 13.57 13.72 -12.67
CA CYS A 103 13.90 12.67 -11.68
C CYS A 103 12.65 12.15 -10.97
N ASN A 104 11.72 13.03 -10.64
CA ASN A 104 10.48 12.66 -10.00
C ASN A 104 9.60 11.82 -10.94
N GLU A 105 9.46 12.23 -12.20
CA GLU A 105 8.72 11.50 -13.23
C GLU A 105 9.30 10.09 -13.47
N GLU A 106 10.63 9.95 -13.56
CA GLU A 106 11.27 8.64 -13.68
C GLU A 106 11.05 7.75 -12.44
N CYS A 107 11.04 8.33 -11.23
CA CYS A 107 10.75 7.59 -10.01
C CYS A 107 9.27 7.14 -9.94
N ILE A 108 8.33 7.95 -10.41
CA ILE A 108 6.92 7.57 -10.54
C ILE A 108 6.76 6.43 -11.54
N GLN A 109 7.39 6.53 -12.71
CA GLN A 109 7.37 5.45 -13.71
C GLN A 109 8.00 4.16 -13.16
N ALA A 110 9.09 4.26 -12.39
CA ALA A 110 9.71 3.09 -11.76
C ALA A 110 8.80 2.43 -10.71
N LEU A 111 7.94 3.20 -10.02
CA LEU A 111 6.93 2.65 -9.11
C LEU A 111 5.84 1.89 -9.89
N ASP A 112 5.41 2.40 -11.04
CA ASP A 112 4.48 1.70 -11.92
C ASP A 112 5.10 0.39 -12.42
N ASP A 113 6.34 0.41 -12.93
CA ASP A 113 7.07 -0.78 -13.37
C ASP A 113 7.22 -1.81 -12.23
N LEU A 114 7.56 -1.35 -11.02
CA LEU A 114 7.64 -2.20 -9.83
C LEU A 114 6.30 -2.87 -9.52
N THR A 115 5.19 -2.15 -9.69
CA THR A 115 3.83 -2.70 -9.52
C THR A 115 3.54 -3.79 -10.56
N TYR A 116 3.95 -3.61 -11.82
CA TYR A 116 3.85 -4.64 -12.85
C TYR A 116 4.69 -5.88 -12.53
N TYR A 117 5.93 -5.71 -12.06
CA TYR A 117 6.78 -6.84 -11.66
C TYR A 117 6.22 -7.58 -10.45
N LEU A 118 5.64 -6.84 -9.48
CA LEU A 118 4.96 -7.43 -8.34
C LEU A 118 3.76 -8.27 -8.79
N GLU A 119 2.95 -7.76 -9.71
CA GLU A 119 1.83 -8.52 -10.25
C GLU A 119 2.28 -9.81 -10.93
N PHE A 120 3.33 -9.74 -11.76
CA PHE A 120 3.90 -10.93 -12.40
C PHE A 120 4.35 -11.96 -11.36
N TYR A 121 5.08 -11.51 -10.34
CA TYR A 121 5.56 -12.37 -9.26
C TYR A 121 4.42 -13.01 -8.47
N LEU A 122 3.41 -12.23 -8.08
CA LEU A 122 2.25 -12.73 -7.35
C LEU A 122 1.40 -13.67 -8.21
N THR A 123 1.29 -13.43 -9.52
CA THR A 123 0.61 -14.35 -10.44
C THR A 123 1.34 -15.68 -10.54
N TYR A 124 2.67 -15.66 -10.54
CA TYR A 124 3.48 -16.87 -10.49
C TYR A 124 3.24 -17.66 -9.19
N LEU A 125 3.27 -16.97 -8.05
CA LEU A 125 2.96 -17.60 -6.75
C LEU A 125 1.53 -18.15 -6.70
N ASP A 126 0.55 -17.40 -7.17
CA ASP A 126 -0.85 -17.82 -7.21
C ASP A 126 -1.05 -19.10 -8.04
N LYS A 127 -0.34 -19.25 -9.16
CA LYS A 127 -0.32 -20.51 -9.93
C LYS A 127 0.34 -21.65 -9.16
N LEU A 128 1.43 -21.40 -8.44
CA LEU A 128 2.04 -22.43 -7.61
C LEU A 128 1.10 -22.88 -6.49
N ASP A 129 0.47 -21.92 -5.83
CA ASP A 129 -0.39 -22.15 -4.67
C ASP A 129 -1.69 -22.87 -5.04
N PHE A 130 -2.23 -22.70 -6.26
CA PHE A 130 -3.55 -23.21 -6.59
C PHE A 130 -3.61 -24.17 -7.78
N ASP A 131 -2.67 -24.08 -8.73
CA ASP A 131 -2.69 -24.84 -9.98
C ASP A 131 -1.60 -25.94 -10.04
N SER A 132 -0.70 -26.01 -9.06
CA SER A 132 0.39 -26.99 -9.04
C SER A 132 0.01 -28.30 -8.33
N GLU A 133 0.84 -29.33 -8.51
CA GLU A 133 0.70 -30.61 -7.78
C GLU A 133 0.84 -30.45 -6.26
N GLN A 134 1.45 -29.35 -5.79
CA GLN A 134 1.62 -29.00 -4.38
C GLN A 134 0.63 -27.91 -3.93
N ARG A 135 -0.50 -27.77 -4.62
CA ARG A 135 -1.51 -26.76 -4.29
C ARG A 135 -1.86 -26.75 -2.81
N ILE A 136 -2.06 -25.55 -2.29
CA ILE A 136 -2.59 -25.29 -0.96
C ILE A 136 -3.99 -25.92 -0.89
N VAL A 137 -4.21 -26.72 0.14
CA VAL A 137 -5.52 -27.26 0.47
C VAL A 137 -6.05 -26.50 1.68
N LYS A 138 -7.32 -26.10 1.60
CA LYS A 138 -8.02 -25.49 2.73
C LYS A 138 -7.87 -26.36 3.98
N GLN A 139 -7.45 -25.75 5.09
CA GLN A 139 -7.44 -26.37 6.41
C GLN A 139 -8.65 -25.91 7.22
N ASP A 140 -9.03 -26.70 8.22
CA ASP A 140 -10.08 -26.32 9.16
C ASP A 140 -9.69 -25.02 9.89
N SER A 141 -10.58 -24.05 9.87
CA SER A 141 -10.36 -22.69 10.33
C SER A 141 -11.53 -22.18 11.15
N SER A 142 -11.35 -21.03 11.81
CA SER A 142 -12.46 -20.37 12.51
C SER A 142 -13.56 -19.87 11.56
N LEU A 143 -13.25 -19.75 10.26
CA LEU A 143 -14.21 -19.29 9.25
C LEU A 143 -15.26 -20.36 8.93
N ASP A 144 -14.92 -21.64 9.08
CA ASP A 144 -15.82 -22.76 8.80
C ASP A 144 -17.01 -22.85 9.77
N ALA A 145 -16.90 -22.17 10.92
CA ALA A 145 -17.99 -22.05 11.89
C ALA A 145 -18.99 -20.93 11.56
N ILE A 146 -18.74 -20.13 10.51
CA ILE A 146 -19.64 -19.05 10.10
C ILE A 146 -20.77 -19.65 9.25
N GLU A 147 -22.00 -19.51 9.74
CA GLU A 147 -23.20 -19.85 8.98
C GLU A 147 -23.28 -19.01 7.71
N GLU A 148 -23.61 -19.65 6.59
CA GLU A 148 -23.66 -19.03 5.25
C GLU A 148 -22.37 -18.26 4.87
N LEU A 149 -21.20 -18.85 5.15
CA LEU A 149 -19.90 -18.26 4.82
C LEU A 149 -19.81 -17.76 3.36
N GLU A 150 -20.37 -18.50 2.41
CA GLU A 150 -20.40 -18.15 0.98
C GLU A 150 -21.18 -16.85 0.70
N SER A 151 -22.14 -16.49 1.56
CA SER A 151 -22.90 -15.23 1.50
C SER A 151 -22.18 -14.05 2.16
N ALA A 152 -21.08 -14.29 2.88
CA ALA A 152 -20.33 -13.25 3.58
C ALA A 152 -19.70 -12.27 2.59
N LYS A 153 -19.63 -11.00 2.96
CA LYS A 153 -18.90 -9.99 2.20
C LYS A 153 -17.44 -10.02 2.59
N VAL A 154 -16.54 -9.88 1.62
CA VAL A 154 -15.10 -9.92 1.83
C VAL A 154 -14.49 -8.59 1.42
N LEU A 155 -13.74 -7.98 2.35
CA LEU A 155 -12.82 -6.89 2.08
C LEU A 155 -11.42 -7.47 2.11
N THR A 156 -10.76 -7.55 0.96
CA THR A 156 -9.39 -8.07 0.89
C THR A 156 -8.40 -6.96 0.54
N PHE A 157 -7.34 -6.87 1.34
CA PHE A 157 -6.16 -6.07 1.08
C PHE A 157 -5.03 -6.91 0.45
N ASN A 158 -5.27 -8.22 0.26
CA ASN A 158 -4.41 -9.06 -0.56
C ASN A 158 -4.78 -8.88 -2.03
N TYR A 159 -3.81 -9.11 -2.92
CA TYR A 159 -4.01 -9.05 -4.37
C TYR A 159 -4.52 -10.36 -4.98
N THR A 160 -4.42 -11.48 -4.26
CA THR A 160 -4.78 -12.84 -4.69
C THR A 160 -6.16 -13.25 -4.21
N ASP A 161 -6.85 -14.09 -4.98
CA ASP A 161 -8.23 -14.51 -4.68
C ASP A 161 -8.31 -15.70 -3.71
N THR A 162 -7.78 -15.49 -2.50
CA THR A 162 -7.80 -16.52 -1.45
C THR A 162 -9.22 -16.85 -0.99
N ALA A 163 -10.12 -15.85 -0.98
CA ALA A 163 -11.49 -16.00 -0.50
C ALA A 163 -12.30 -16.95 -1.39
N ASN A 164 -12.24 -16.76 -2.71
CA ASN A 164 -12.89 -17.65 -3.65
C ASN A 164 -12.24 -19.04 -3.64
N LYS A 165 -10.92 -19.10 -3.78
CA LYS A 165 -10.20 -20.35 -4.00
C LYS A 165 -10.20 -21.30 -2.80
N LEU A 166 -10.24 -20.78 -1.57
CA LEU A 166 -10.23 -21.61 -0.35
C LEU A 166 -11.57 -21.68 0.36
N PHE A 167 -12.43 -20.68 0.24
CA PHE A 167 -13.69 -20.61 1.01
C PHE A 167 -14.94 -20.57 0.13
N ASN A 168 -14.79 -20.69 -1.19
CA ASN A 168 -15.89 -20.63 -2.17
C ASN A 168 -16.75 -19.36 -2.06
N ILE A 169 -16.19 -18.28 -1.50
CA ILE A 169 -16.91 -17.00 -1.45
C ILE A 169 -16.92 -16.42 -2.87
N PRO A 170 -18.09 -16.08 -3.44
CA PRO A 170 -18.18 -15.57 -4.79
C PRO A 170 -17.43 -14.25 -5.00
N GLU A 171 -17.00 -14.00 -6.22
CA GLU A 171 -16.28 -12.77 -6.60
C GLU A 171 -17.13 -11.53 -6.36
N GLU A 172 -18.44 -11.58 -6.62
CA GLU A 172 -19.38 -10.48 -6.38
C GLU A 172 -19.54 -10.12 -4.90
N ASN A 173 -19.12 -11.02 -4.00
CA ASN A 173 -19.08 -10.81 -2.56
C ASN A 173 -17.71 -10.33 -2.10
N THR A 174 -16.71 -10.26 -2.97
CA THR A 174 -15.32 -9.94 -2.64
C THR A 174 -14.89 -8.62 -3.28
N HIS A 175 -14.33 -7.72 -2.48
CA HIS A 175 -13.76 -6.48 -2.97
C HIS A 175 -12.28 -6.35 -2.61
N PHE A 176 -11.46 -6.15 -3.64
CA PHE A 176 -10.02 -5.98 -3.55
C PHE A 176 -9.67 -4.50 -3.40
N ILE A 177 -9.35 -4.09 -2.16
CA ILE A 177 -9.16 -2.69 -1.80
C ILE A 177 -7.92 -2.09 -2.49
N HIS A 178 -6.86 -2.87 -2.63
CA HIS A 178 -5.64 -2.49 -3.35
C HIS A 178 -5.61 -3.07 -4.78
N GLY A 179 -6.77 -3.37 -5.35
CA GLY A 179 -6.86 -4.08 -6.63
C GLY A 179 -6.39 -5.53 -6.56
N ARG A 180 -6.41 -6.19 -7.71
CA ARG A 180 -6.14 -7.63 -7.80
C ARG A 180 -5.10 -7.94 -8.88
N ILE A 181 -4.45 -9.09 -8.76
CA ILE A 181 -3.68 -9.63 -9.87
C ILE A 181 -4.63 -9.97 -11.03
N ASP A 182 -4.27 -9.57 -12.24
CA ASP A 182 -4.95 -9.98 -13.46
C ASP A 182 -3.97 -9.93 -14.64
N PHE A 183 -2.93 -10.75 -14.57
CA PHE A 183 -1.85 -10.74 -15.58
C PHE A 183 -2.31 -11.19 -16.98
N ALA A 184 -3.50 -11.81 -17.08
CA ALA A 184 -4.08 -12.26 -18.34
C ALA A 184 -5.01 -11.21 -18.99
N ARG A 185 -5.18 -10.04 -18.36
CA ARG A 185 -6.01 -8.93 -18.86
C ARG A 185 -5.65 -8.51 -20.30
N ASP A 186 -6.62 -7.88 -20.97
CA ASP A 186 -6.37 -7.24 -22.26
C ASP A 186 -5.30 -6.14 -22.12
N GLN A 187 -4.44 -5.99 -23.13
CA GLN A 187 -3.35 -5.00 -23.09
C GLN A 187 -3.84 -3.55 -22.95
N LYS A 188 -5.10 -3.26 -23.31
CA LYS A 188 -5.72 -1.94 -23.13
C LYS A 188 -6.33 -1.75 -21.74
N SER A 189 -6.50 -2.82 -20.98
CA SER A 189 -7.02 -2.76 -19.62
C SER A 189 -5.94 -2.29 -18.65
N ILE A 190 -6.31 -1.37 -17.77
CA ILE A 190 -5.41 -0.84 -16.75
C ILE A 190 -5.09 -1.92 -15.70
N ASN A 191 -3.83 -1.99 -15.27
CA ASN A 191 -3.47 -2.71 -14.06
C ASN A 191 -4.16 -2.06 -12.85
N THR A 192 -4.92 -2.83 -12.07
CA THR A 192 -5.67 -2.29 -10.92
C THR A 192 -4.90 -2.35 -9.61
N MET A 193 -3.75 -3.01 -9.55
CA MET A 193 -2.98 -3.14 -8.30
C MET A 193 -2.51 -1.79 -7.79
N VAL A 194 -2.68 -1.55 -6.49
CA VAL A 194 -2.30 -0.31 -5.82
C VAL A 194 -1.12 -0.61 -4.91
N PHE A 195 0.05 -0.10 -5.27
CA PHE A 195 1.30 -0.31 -4.55
C PHE A 195 2.05 1.01 -4.49
N GLY A 196 2.10 1.61 -3.31
CA GLY A 196 2.54 2.99 -3.14
C GLY A 196 2.63 3.39 -1.69
N ILE A 197 2.71 4.70 -1.43
CA ILE A 197 2.87 5.24 -0.10
C ILE A 197 1.54 5.68 0.50
N GLU A 198 1.58 5.88 1.79
CA GLU A 198 0.48 6.39 2.60
C GLU A 198 0.13 7.84 2.25
N ASP A 199 -1.15 8.17 2.41
CA ASP A 199 -1.59 9.56 2.49
C ASP A 199 -1.04 10.13 3.81
N LYS A 200 -0.15 11.13 3.72
CA LYS A 200 0.56 11.66 4.90
C LYS A 200 -0.15 12.86 5.52
N GLU A 201 -1.30 13.22 4.99
CA GLU A 201 -1.95 14.47 5.29
C GLU A 201 -3.10 14.23 6.27
N ASP A 202 -2.95 14.74 7.50
CA ASP A 202 -3.93 14.60 8.59
C ASP A 202 -5.34 15.08 8.22
N LYS A 203 -5.44 15.95 7.20
CA LYS A 203 -6.69 16.46 6.64
C LYS A 203 -6.68 16.24 5.13
N THR A 204 -7.79 15.76 4.60
CA THR A 204 -8.07 15.57 3.17
C THR A 204 -7.85 16.82 2.29
N GLU A 205 -7.78 17.99 2.91
CA GLU A 205 -7.62 19.28 2.24
C GLU A 205 -6.15 19.68 2.01
N ASN A 206 -5.21 19.03 2.70
CA ASN A 206 -3.79 19.39 2.70
C ASN A 206 -2.99 18.57 1.67
N ILE A 207 -3.46 18.42 0.43
CA ILE A 207 -2.77 17.60 -0.58
C ILE A 207 -1.37 18.15 -0.87
N ASN A 208 -0.33 17.33 -0.70
CA ASN A 208 1.02 17.67 -1.15
C ASN A 208 1.19 17.30 -2.64
N PRO A 209 1.25 18.29 -3.56
CA PRO A 209 1.34 18.01 -4.99
C PRO A 209 2.63 17.31 -5.40
N ASP A 210 3.68 17.35 -4.58
CA ASP A 210 4.95 16.67 -4.86
C ASP A 210 4.95 15.20 -4.42
N LEU A 211 3.95 14.76 -3.63
CA LEU A 211 3.86 13.38 -3.13
C LEU A 211 2.64 12.63 -3.68
N ILE A 212 1.59 13.32 -4.12
CA ILE A 212 0.30 12.70 -4.48
C ILE A 212 0.43 11.56 -5.48
N SER A 213 1.31 11.65 -6.48
CA SER A 213 1.50 10.57 -7.48
C SER A 213 2.02 9.25 -6.90
N TYR A 214 2.67 9.28 -5.74
CA TYR A 214 3.15 8.08 -5.05
C TYR A 214 2.07 7.47 -4.14
N GLN A 215 1.01 8.21 -3.84
CA GLN A 215 0.04 7.85 -2.81
C GLN A 215 -0.99 6.82 -3.29
N LYS A 216 -1.35 5.89 -2.41
CA LYS A 216 -2.37 4.87 -2.68
C LYS A 216 -3.75 5.46 -3.00
N PHE A 217 -4.13 6.60 -2.41
CA PHE A 217 -5.38 7.29 -2.79
C PHE A 217 -5.39 7.69 -4.26
N TYR A 218 -4.34 8.38 -4.71
CA TYR A 218 -4.22 8.80 -6.10
C TYR A 218 -4.24 7.61 -7.06
N GLN A 219 -3.47 6.56 -6.75
CA GLN A 219 -3.45 5.34 -7.55
C GLN A 219 -4.84 4.69 -7.65
N ARG A 220 -5.60 4.60 -6.55
CA ARG A 220 -6.99 4.09 -6.56
C ARG A 220 -7.89 4.90 -7.49
N MET A 221 -7.73 6.22 -7.52
CA MET A 221 -8.53 7.10 -8.38
C MET A 221 -8.18 6.96 -9.85
N ILE A 222 -6.90 6.95 -10.20
CA ILE A 222 -6.45 6.79 -11.60
C ILE A 222 -6.74 5.38 -12.12
N LYS A 223 -6.66 4.36 -11.25
CA LYS A 223 -6.94 2.96 -11.59
C LYS A 223 -8.41 2.57 -11.42
N GLU A 224 -9.28 3.53 -11.09
CA GLU A 224 -10.72 3.36 -10.93
C GLU A 224 -11.10 2.17 -10.02
N THR A 225 -10.37 2.01 -8.90
CA THR A 225 -10.47 0.84 -8.00
C THR A 225 -10.62 1.24 -6.53
N GLY A 226 -10.92 0.26 -5.67
CA GLY A 226 -10.88 0.40 -4.22
C GLY A 226 -12.07 1.10 -3.56
N SER A 227 -13.15 1.41 -4.30
CA SER A 227 -14.36 2.06 -3.75
C SER A 227 -15.66 1.25 -3.89
N ASP A 228 -15.65 0.18 -4.68
CA ASP A 228 -16.84 -0.62 -4.96
C ASP A 228 -17.37 -1.40 -3.75
N TYR A 229 -16.55 -1.61 -2.71
CA TYR A 229 -17.01 -2.18 -1.44
C TYR A 229 -18.21 -1.42 -0.83
N ARG A 230 -18.37 -0.13 -1.16
CA ARG A 230 -19.49 0.69 -0.68
C ARG A 230 -20.84 0.08 -1.06
N LYS A 231 -20.91 -0.63 -2.20
CA LYS A 231 -22.10 -1.35 -2.68
C LYS A 231 -22.57 -2.42 -1.70
N PHE A 232 -21.65 -3.04 -0.92
CA PHE A 232 -22.01 -4.01 0.11
C PHE A 232 -22.88 -3.40 1.22
N PHE A 233 -22.78 -2.08 1.41
CA PHE A 233 -23.46 -1.37 2.49
C PHE A 233 -24.73 -0.63 2.04
N GLU A 234 -25.12 -0.76 0.77
CA GLU A 234 -26.35 -0.18 0.26
C GLU A 234 -27.57 -0.84 0.92
N LYS A 235 -28.62 -0.04 1.15
CA LYS A 235 -29.89 -0.56 1.65
C LYS A 235 -30.64 -1.29 0.53
N PRO A 236 -31.47 -2.30 0.87
CA PRO A 236 -32.35 -2.92 -0.11
C PRO A 236 -33.20 -1.85 -0.82
N LYS A 237 -33.35 -1.99 -2.15
CA LYS A 237 -34.05 -0.99 -2.97
C LYS A 237 -35.56 -1.04 -2.81
N ASN A 238 -36.11 -2.17 -2.35
CA ASN A 238 -37.55 -2.39 -2.25
C ASN A 238 -38.06 -2.00 -0.85
N LEU A 239 -39.10 -1.17 -0.80
CA LEU A 239 -39.79 -0.84 0.46
C LEU A 239 -40.43 -2.10 1.04
N GLY A 240 -39.96 -2.53 2.21
CA GLY A 240 -40.49 -3.68 2.95
C GLY A 240 -39.53 -4.86 3.11
N GLU A 241 -38.40 -4.88 2.39
CA GLU A 241 -37.34 -5.86 2.62
C GLU A 241 -36.62 -5.58 3.95
N THR A 242 -36.50 -6.62 4.77
CA THR A 242 -35.69 -6.57 5.99
C THR A 242 -34.22 -6.43 5.61
N VAL A 243 -33.47 -5.63 6.37
CA VAL A 243 -32.03 -5.53 6.18
C VAL A 243 -31.39 -6.79 6.74
N ASP A 244 -30.89 -7.66 5.85
CA ASP A 244 -30.28 -8.93 6.24
C ASP A 244 -29.05 -8.74 7.12
N ASP A 245 -28.82 -9.71 8.01
CA ASP A 245 -27.62 -9.78 8.85
C ASP A 245 -26.38 -9.98 7.95
N MET A 246 -25.28 -9.29 8.25
CA MET A 246 -24.13 -9.23 7.35
C MET A 246 -22.80 -9.56 8.04
N ASN A 247 -22.18 -10.65 7.63
CA ASN A 247 -20.80 -10.95 7.97
C ASN A 247 -19.86 -10.27 6.97
N ILE A 248 -18.89 -9.49 7.47
CA ILE A 248 -17.84 -8.84 6.69
C ILE A 248 -16.50 -9.42 7.09
N ILE A 249 -15.91 -10.25 6.24
CA ILE A 249 -14.61 -10.86 6.44
C ILE A 249 -13.53 -9.91 5.90
N VAL A 250 -12.50 -9.68 6.70
CA VAL A 250 -11.36 -8.85 6.33
C VAL A 250 -10.14 -9.75 6.16
N PHE A 251 -9.67 -9.86 4.91
CA PHE A 251 -8.39 -10.51 4.59
C PHE A 251 -7.31 -9.47 4.35
N GLY A 252 -6.10 -9.80 4.80
CA GLY A 252 -4.93 -8.96 4.63
C GLY A 252 -4.17 -8.74 5.92
N HIS A 253 -2.86 -8.61 5.78
CA HIS A 253 -1.91 -8.44 6.87
C HIS A 253 -1.93 -6.99 7.38
N SER A 254 -2.44 -6.10 6.54
CA SER A 254 -2.45 -4.66 6.69
C SER A 254 -3.84 -4.20 7.09
N VAL A 255 -4.36 -4.67 8.23
CA VAL A 255 -5.21 -3.75 9.02
C VAL A 255 -4.27 -2.65 9.49
N ASP A 256 -3.80 -1.82 8.59
CA ASP A 256 -2.75 -0.84 8.78
C ASP A 256 -3.45 0.48 9.10
N PRO A 257 -2.94 1.32 10.01
CA PRO A 257 -3.50 2.65 10.23
C PRO A 257 -3.57 3.52 8.96
N LEU A 258 -3.02 3.04 7.86
CA LEU A 258 -2.90 3.66 6.55
C LEU A 258 -4.18 3.50 5.73
N ASP A 259 -4.83 2.35 5.89
CA ASP A 259 -6.15 2.09 5.32
C ASP A 259 -7.27 2.57 6.27
N LYS A 260 -6.92 3.43 7.24
CA LYS A 260 -7.83 3.95 8.27
C LYS A 260 -9.09 4.56 7.66
N GLU A 261 -8.95 5.32 6.58
CA GLU A 261 -10.11 5.94 5.93
C GLU A 261 -11.10 4.89 5.43
N ILE A 262 -10.60 3.81 4.82
CA ILE A 262 -11.42 2.70 4.32
C ILE A 262 -12.11 2.00 5.49
N PHE A 263 -11.40 1.67 6.57
CA PHE A 263 -11.99 1.04 7.74
C PHE A 263 -13.04 1.93 8.41
N ILE A 264 -12.73 3.21 8.67
CA ILE A 264 -13.68 4.16 9.25
C ILE A 264 -14.95 4.23 8.38
N ASN A 265 -14.77 4.37 7.06
CA ASN A 265 -15.88 4.39 6.12
C ASN A 265 -16.70 3.09 6.18
N CYS A 266 -16.06 1.91 6.23
CA CYS A 266 -16.75 0.63 6.34
C CYS A 266 -17.60 0.53 7.61
N PHE A 267 -17.03 0.87 8.78
CA PHE A 267 -17.78 0.82 10.04
C PHE A 267 -18.93 1.83 10.07
N ASP A 268 -18.73 3.03 9.51
CA ASP A 268 -19.77 4.05 9.45
C ASP A 268 -20.88 3.67 8.47
N LEU A 269 -20.55 3.09 7.32
CA LEU A 269 -21.50 2.56 6.35
C LEU A 269 -22.29 1.38 6.91
N ALA A 270 -21.64 0.43 7.58
CA ALA A 270 -22.29 -0.69 8.27
C ALA A 270 -23.33 -0.21 9.29
N LYS A 271 -22.95 0.80 10.10
CA LYS A 271 -23.86 1.42 11.06
C LYS A 271 -25.04 2.12 10.38
N LYS A 272 -24.82 2.80 9.25
CA LYS A 272 -25.87 3.52 8.49
C LYS A 272 -26.82 2.58 7.73
N ARG A 273 -26.33 1.44 7.25
CA ARG A 273 -27.12 0.41 6.58
C ARG A 273 -28.25 -0.09 7.48
N GLY A 274 -27.96 -0.28 8.76
CA GLY A 274 -28.87 -0.96 9.70
C GLY A 274 -28.72 -2.48 9.61
N GLY A 275 -29.60 -3.21 10.30
CA GLY A 275 -29.48 -4.67 10.48
C GLY A 275 -28.32 -5.05 11.41
N LYS A 276 -28.13 -6.35 11.67
CA LYS A 276 -26.92 -6.79 12.39
C LYS A 276 -25.77 -6.88 11.40
N TYR A 277 -24.57 -6.58 11.88
CA TYR A 277 -23.35 -6.75 11.11
C TYR A 277 -22.23 -7.23 12.02
N LYS A 278 -21.27 -7.94 11.44
CA LYS A 278 -20.08 -8.42 12.15
C LYS A 278 -18.84 -8.36 11.27
N PHE A 279 -17.82 -7.62 11.70
CA PHE A 279 -16.51 -7.62 11.07
C PHE A 279 -15.65 -8.76 11.62
N ILE A 280 -15.10 -9.58 10.74
CA ILE A 280 -14.32 -10.77 11.09
C ILE A 280 -12.91 -10.58 10.54
N PHE A 281 -11.96 -10.29 11.42
CA PHE A 281 -10.56 -10.06 11.05
C PHE A 281 -9.75 -11.35 11.17
N ASN A 282 -9.10 -11.76 10.10
CA ASN A 282 -8.35 -13.02 10.07
C ASN A 282 -6.87 -12.84 10.42
N TYR A 283 -6.30 -13.79 11.16
CA TYR A 283 -4.85 -13.84 11.46
C TYR A 283 -4.29 -15.25 11.30
N TYR A 284 -3.04 -15.36 10.86
CA TYR A 284 -2.34 -16.63 10.71
C TYR A 284 -1.56 -17.03 11.98
N ASP A 285 -1.00 -16.05 12.71
CA ASP A 285 -0.24 -16.27 13.94
C ASP A 285 -0.54 -15.23 15.04
N GLU A 286 -0.02 -15.48 16.24
CA GLU A 286 -0.23 -14.60 17.40
C GLU A 286 0.46 -13.24 17.26
N LYS A 287 1.44 -13.09 16.35
CA LYS A 287 2.06 -11.79 16.06
C LYS A 287 1.11 -10.94 15.23
N ALA A 288 0.56 -11.49 14.16
CA ALA A 288 -0.42 -10.86 13.29
C ALA A 288 -1.68 -10.46 14.07
N LYS A 289 -2.17 -11.34 14.97
CA LYS A 289 -3.28 -11.00 15.86
C LYS A 289 -3.02 -9.74 16.69
N ARG A 290 -1.84 -9.63 17.31
CA ARG A 290 -1.47 -8.45 18.11
C ARG A 290 -1.33 -7.20 17.25
N GLU A 291 -0.77 -7.33 16.05
CA GLU A 291 -0.66 -6.24 15.07
C GLU A 291 -2.05 -5.73 14.67
N ILE A 292 -3.00 -6.62 14.33
CA ILE A 292 -4.39 -6.26 14.01
C ILE A 292 -5.07 -5.52 15.16
N VAL A 293 -4.99 -6.05 16.39
CA VAL A 293 -5.60 -5.38 17.57
C VAL A 293 -5.01 -3.98 17.77
N LYS A 294 -3.67 -3.88 17.71
CA LYS A 294 -2.97 -2.61 17.89
C LYS A 294 -3.42 -1.59 16.84
N ASN A 295 -3.45 -1.99 15.58
CA ASN A 295 -3.76 -1.08 14.49
C ASN A 295 -5.24 -0.68 14.47
N LEU A 296 -6.17 -1.62 14.70
CA LEU A 296 -7.59 -1.28 14.87
C LEU A 296 -7.81 -0.29 16.01
N THR A 297 -7.05 -0.43 17.11
CA THR A 297 -7.12 0.52 18.24
C THR A 297 -6.62 1.90 17.85
N ILE A 298 -5.58 2.00 17.01
CA ILE A 298 -5.09 3.28 16.46
C ILE A 298 -6.12 3.90 15.50
N ILE A 299 -6.74 3.08 14.65
CA ILE A 299 -7.72 3.51 13.64
C ILE A 299 -9.02 4.00 14.30
N LEU A 300 -9.60 3.18 15.17
CA LEU A 300 -10.96 3.38 15.70
C LEU A 300 -10.99 4.10 17.05
N GLY A 301 -9.87 4.08 17.79
CA GLY A 301 -9.80 4.54 19.17
C GLY A 301 -10.26 3.48 20.18
N LYS A 302 -9.80 3.64 21.43
CA LYS A 302 -10.00 2.66 22.51
C LYS A 302 -11.48 2.38 22.81
N GLU A 303 -12.29 3.42 22.99
CA GLU A 303 -13.71 3.28 23.33
C GLU A 303 -14.50 2.56 22.25
N ARG A 304 -14.24 2.89 20.97
CA ARG A 304 -14.91 2.26 19.82
C ARG A 304 -14.54 0.78 19.73
N MET A 305 -13.28 0.42 19.99
CA MET A 305 -12.85 -0.98 20.03
C MET A 305 -13.56 -1.79 21.13
N ILE A 306 -13.70 -1.21 22.32
CA ILE A 306 -14.40 -1.85 23.44
C ILE A 306 -15.88 -2.07 23.10
N SER A 307 -16.57 -1.04 22.58
CA SER A 307 -17.98 -1.14 22.16
C SER A 307 -18.19 -2.22 21.10
N LEU A 308 -17.37 -2.25 20.04
CA LEU A 308 -17.50 -3.26 18.98
C LEU A 308 -17.32 -4.69 19.51
N THR A 309 -16.41 -4.89 20.46
CA THR A 309 -16.16 -6.20 21.08
C THR A 309 -17.32 -6.60 22.01
N ALA A 310 -17.79 -5.67 22.85
CA ALA A 310 -18.89 -5.91 23.78
C ALA A 310 -20.21 -6.21 23.06
N GLU A 311 -20.45 -5.54 21.93
CA GLU A 311 -21.63 -5.73 21.08
C GLU A 311 -21.49 -6.90 20.10
N GLN A 312 -20.37 -7.63 20.14
CA GLN A 312 -20.04 -8.75 19.21
C GLN A 312 -20.08 -8.36 17.72
N LYS A 313 -19.88 -7.07 17.42
CA LYS A 313 -19.83 -6.50 16.07
C LYS A 313 -18.47 -6.64 15.40
N SER A 314 -17.44 -7.03 16.15
CA SER A 314 -16.16 -7.44 15.59
C SER A 314 -15.63 -8.70 16.29
N CYS A 315 -14.91 -9.54 15.56
CA CYS A 315 -14.12 -10.63 16.13
C CYS A 315 -12.81 -10.80 15.35
N ILE A 316 -11.82 -11.39 16.02
CA ILE A 316 -10.51 -11.68 15.45
C ILE A 316 -10.34 -13.21 15.47
N CYS A 317 -10.27 -13.81 14.28
CA CYS A 317 -10.42 -15.24 14.04
C CYS A 317 -9.13 -15.82 13.44
N LYS A 318 -8.75 -17.01 13.88
CA LYS A 318 -7.58 -17.70 13.34
C LYS A 318 -7.95 -18.35 12.01
N MET A 319 -7.17 -18.05 10.98
CA MET A 319 -7.25 -18.65 9.66
C MET A 319 -6.41 -19.91 9.56
#